data_AF-A0A5Q4BKS5-F1
#
_entry.id   AF-A0A5Q4BKS5-F1
#
_cell.length_a   1.000
_cell.length_b   1.000
_cell.length_c   1.000
_cell.angle_alpha   90.00
_cell.angle_beta   90.00
_cell.angle_gamma   90.00
#
_symmetry.space_group_name_H-M   'P 1'
#
loop_
_entity.id
_entity.type
_entity.pdbx_description
1 polymer ?
#
loop_
_entity_poly.entity_id
_entity_poly.type
_entity_poly.pdbx_seq_one_letter_code
_entity_poly.pdbx_strand_id
1 'polypeptide(L)'
;MQLQKACSEPAWKNLQDLDVFVPRSDTEFLLVDMHESEDSAIYLYNTSSQQDVDIIGTVENKGHTIIIRWEAGHFLKCFGPCRIGEVSAIDTGST
;
A
#
# COMPACT_ATOMS: atom_id res chain seq x y z
N MET A 1 -24.69 -5.66 17.80
CA MET A 1 -24.65 -6.20 16.42
C MET A 1 -23.26 -5.92 15.89
N GLN A 2 -22.40 -6.93 15.81
CA GLN A 2 -21.03 -6.77 15.31
C GLN A 2 -21.13 -6.88 13.79
N LEU A 3 -21.04 -5.75 13.09
CA LEU A 3 -20.96 -5.74 11.63
C LEU A 3 -19.75 -6.59 11.23
N GLN A 4 -20.00 -7.73 10.59
CA GLN A 4 -18.92 -8.46 9.92
C GLN A 4 -18.50 -7.58 8.74
N LYS A 5 -17.24 -7.16 8.76
CA LYS A 5 -16.62 -6.48 7.62
C LYS A 5 -15.72 -7.50 6.94
N ALA A 6 -15.84 -7.60 5.62
CA ALA A 6 -14.89 -8.35 4.81
C ALA A 6 -13.84 -7.39 4.24
N CYS A 7 -12.68 -7.92 3.86
CA CYS A 7 -11.73 -7.18 3.04
C CYS A 7 -12.21 -7.20 1.59
N SER A 8 -12.04 -6.09 0.88
CA SER A 8 -12.20 -6.07 -0.57
C SER A 8 -11.10 -6.90 -1.25
N GLU A 9 -11.34 -7.31 -2.48
CA GLU A 9 -10.26 -7.73 -3.36
C GLU A 9 -9.27 -6.56 -3.56
N PRO A 10 -7.96 -6.81 -3.69
CA PRO A 10 -6.99 -5.74 -3.86
C PRO A 10 -7.12 -5.06 -5.22
N ALA A 11 -7.23 -3.74 -5.22
CA ALA A 11 -7.15 -2.93 -6.43
C ALA A 11 -5.68 -2.69 -6.79
N TRP A 12 -5.11 -3.57 -7.63
CA TRP A 12 -3.71 -3.52 -8.03
C TRP A 12 -3.41 -2.38 -9.01
N LYS A 13 -2.29 -1.71 -8.79
CA LYS A 13 -1.74 -0.65 -9.63
C LYS A 13 -0.23 -0.83 -9.78
N ASN A 14 0.24 -0.72 -11.02
CA ASN A 14 1.67 -0.67 -11.33
C ASN A 14 2.08 0.80 -11.38
N LEU A 15 3.11 1.18 -10.62
CA LEU A 15 3.68 2.52 -10.61
C LEU A 15 5.12 2.46 -11.14
N GLN A 16 5.55 3.56 -11.74
CA GLN A 16 6.88 3.72 -12.29
C GLN A 16 7.83 4.38 -11.28
N ASP A 17 9.11 4.45 -11.65
CA ASP A 17 10.11 5.14 -10.85
C ASP A 17 9.71 6.61 -10.59
N LEU A 18 9.88 7.03 -9.34
CA LEU A 18 9.52 8.35 -8.80
C LEU A 18 8.03 8.69 -8.79
N ASP A 19 7.14 7.77 -9.20
CA ASP A 19 5.71 7.99 -9.09
C ASP A 19 5.32 8.24 -7.63
N VAL A 20 4.49 9.26 -7.44
CA VAL A 20 3.84 9.56 -6.18
C VAL A 20 2.43 9.01 -6.21
N PHE A 21 2.06 8.28 -5.17
CA PHE A 21 0.74 7.70 -5.04
C PHE A 21 0.12 8.03 -3.68
N VAL A 22 -1.11 8.53 -3.75
CA VAL A 22 -1.96 8.77 -2.59
C VAL A 22 -3.09 7.76 -2.65
N PRO A 23 -3.12 6.77 -1.74
CA PRO A 23 -4.21 5.83 -1.63
C PRO A 23 -5.55 6.52 -1.39
N ARG A 24 -6.63 5.83 -1.75
CA ARG A 24 -7.99 6.27 -1.50
C ARG A 24 -8.25 6.42 0.00
N SER A 25 -9.16 7.32 0.35
CA SER A 25 -9.49 7.64 1.74
C SER A 25 -10.12 6.47 2.51
N ASP A 26 -10.66 5.48 1.80
CA ASP A 26 -11.26 4.24 2.33
C ASP A 26 -10.28 3.05 2.34
N THR A 27 -9.00 3.27 2.00
CA THR A 27 -7.99 2.21 2.05
C THR A 27 -7.59 1.94 3.50
N GLU A 28 -7.70 0.67 3.90
CA GLU A 28 -7.34 0.17 5.23
C GLU A 28 -5.97 -0.51 5.22
N PHE A 29 -5.64 -1.18 4.12
CA PHE A 29 -4.35 -1.83 3.93
C PHE A 29 -3.80 -1.57 2.53
N LEU A 30 -2.49 -1.40 2.46
CA LEU A 30 -1.73 -1.50 1.21
C LEU A 30 -1.03 -2.84 1.15
N LEU A 31 -1.11 -3.47 -0.01
CA LEU A 31 -0.33 -4.62 -0.38
C LEU A 31 0.80 -4.18 -1.29
N VAL A 32 2.02 -4.60 -1.01
CA VAL A 32 3.16 -4.36 -1.87
C VAL A 32 3.63 -5.69 -2.43
N ASP A 33 3.58 -5.83 -3.74
CA ASP A 33 4.09 -7.02 -4.42
C ASP A 33 5.59 -6.87 -4.70
N MET A 34 6.39 -7.75 -4.08
CA MET A 34 7.86 -7.74 -4.14
C MET A 34 8.41 -8.97 -4.86
N HIS A 35 7.58 -9.71 -5.61
CA HIS A 35 8.03 -10.89 -6.33
C HIS A 35 8.89 -10.55 -7.55
N GLU A 36 8.49 -9.54 -8.31
CA GLU A 36 9.13 -9.15 -9.58
C GLU A 36 9.96 -7.87 -9.47
N SER A 37 9.94 -7.22 -8.30
CA SER A 37 10.54 -5.92 -8.08
C SER A 37 12.05 -6.06 -7.83
N GLU A 38 12.84 -6.00 -8.90
CA GLU A 38 14.30 -5.92 -8.80
C GLU A 38 14.70 -4.44 -8.59
N ASP A 39 15.44 -4.17 -7.52
CA ASP A 39 15.96 -2.84 -7.16
C ASP A 39 14.91 -1.74 -6.92
N SER A 40 13.73 -2.11 -6.42
CA SER A 40 12.72 -1.12 -6.01
C SER A 40 12.76 -0.78 -4.50
N ALA A 41 12.30 0.40 -4.12
CA ALA A 41 12.04 0.74 -2.73
C ALA A 41 10.81 1.64 -2.66
N ILE A 42 10.00 1.45 -1.61
CA ILE A 42 8.84 2.30 -1.37
C ILE A 42 9.07 3.09 -0.11
N TYR A 43 8.98 4.41 -0.24
CA TYR A 43 9.09 5.34 0.87
C TYR A 43 7.71 5.85 1.22
N LEU A 44 7.37 5.80 2.49
CA LEU A 44 6.15 6.38 3.02
C LEU A 44 6.49 7.74 3.60
N TYR A 45 5.69 8.75 3.25
CA TYR A 45 5.86 10.12 3.68
C TYR A 45 4.62 10.62 4.40
N ASN A 46 4.83 11.43 5.42
CA ASN A 46 3.75 12.20 6.01
C ASN A 46 3.43 13.41 5.12
N THR A 47 2.16 13.60 4.77
CA THR A 47 1.73 14.69 3.86
C THR A 47 1.95 16.07 4.48
N SER A 48 1.84 16.20 5.81
CA SER A 48 1.95 17.50 6.48
C SER A 48 3.39 17.99 6.64
N SER A 49 4.33 17.09 6.93
CA SER A 49 5.75 17.43 7.13
C SER A 49 6.64 17.14 5.93
N GLN A 50 6.15 16.34 4.97
CA GLN A 50 6.93 15.74 3.87
C GLN A 50 8.16 14.94 4.33
N GLN A 51 8.20 14.55 5.60
CA GLN A 51 9.27 13.70 6.12
C GLN A 51 8.97 12.23 5.79
N ASP A 52 10.02 11.48 5.48
CA ASP A 52 9.96 10.04 5.42
C ASP A 52 9.63 9.50 6.82
N VAL A 53 8.71 8.54 6.86
CA VAL A 53 8.29 7.90 8.11
C VAL A 53 8.59 6.41 8.10
N ASP A 54 8.71 5.80 6.91
CA ASP A 54 9.07 4.38 6.76
C ASP A 54 9.61 4.07 5.36
N ILE A 55 10.34 2.96 5.24
CA ILE A 55 10.92 2.46 4.00
C ILE A 55 10.70 0.95 3.90
N ILE A 56 10.21 0.52 2.75
CA ILE A 56 10.06 -0.90 2.41
C ILE A 56 11.09 -1.22 1.33
N GLY A 57 12.17 -1.89 1.73
CA GLY A 57 13.24 -2.31 0.83
C GLY A 57 12.92 -3.63 0.11
N THR A 58 13.45 -3.77 -1.11
CA THR A 58 13.29 -4.98 -1.92
C THR A 58 14.15 -6.15 -1.49
N VAL A 59 15.35 -5.90 -1.02
CA VAL A 59 16.31 -6.97 -0.76
C VAL A 59 15.82 -7.89 0.37
N GLU A 60 15.32 -7.33 1.47
CA GLU A 60 14.79 -8.13 2.58
C GLU A 60 13.44 -8.78 2.30
N ASN A 61 12.68 -8.29 1.31
CA ASN A 61 11.28 -8.68 1.08
C ASN A 61 11.05 -9.40 -0.26
N LYS A 62 12.11 -9.73 -1.01
CA LYS A 62 11.99 -10.36 -2.34
C LYS A 62 11.19 -11.67 -2.27
N GLY A 63 10.21 -11.82 -3.16
CA GLY A 63 9.35 -13.01 -3.22
C GLY A 63 8.21 -13.03 -2.21
N HIS A 64 7.90 -11.89 -1.59
CA HIS A 64 6.79 -11.75 -0.66
C HIS A 64 5.80 -10.66 -1.10
N THR A 65 4.58 -10.73 -0.55
CA THR A 65 3.65 -9.60 -0.55
C THR A 65 3.65 -8.99 0.85
N ILE A 66 4.01 -7.72 0.97
CA ILE A 66 4.05 -7.01 2.25
C ILE A 66 2.70 -6.35 2.49
N ILE A 67 2.19 -6.49 3.71
CA ILE A 67 0.91 -5.89 4.13
C ILE A 67 1.23 -4.72 5.05
N ILE A 68 0.81 -3.52 4.65
CA ILE A 68 0.95 -2.29 5.41
C ILE A 68 -0.43 -1.87 5.86
N ARG A 69 -0.61 -1.61 7.16
CA ARG A 69 -1.81 -0.91 7.63
C ARG A 69 -1.75 0.54 7.19
N TRP A 70 -2.75 1.00 6.46
CA TRP A 70 -2.77 2.35 5.93
C TRP A 70 -3.38 3.34 6.92
N GLU A 71 -2.76 4.51 7.01
CA GLU A 71 -3.28 5.64 7.78
C GLU A 71 -3.40 6.87 6.87
N ALA A 72 -4.57 7.50 6.89
CA ALA A 72 -4.81 8.72 6.14
C ALA A 72 -3.81 9.83 6.53
N GLY A 73 -3.47 10.69 5.57
CA GLY A 73 -2.46 11.73 5.77
C GLY A 73 -1.04 11.30 5.38
N HIS A 74 -0.87 10.11 4.82
CA HIS A 74 0.38 9.67 4.19
C HIS A 74 0.26 9.64 2.66
N PHE A 75 1.41 9.63 2.00
CA PHE A 75 1.54 9.27 0.59
C PHE A 75 2.78 8.39 0.43
N LEU A 76 2.84 7.63 -0.67
CA LEU A 76 4.00 6.82 -0.98
C LEU A 76 4.70 7.32 -2.24
N LYS A 77 6.00 7.04 -2.31
CA LYS A 77 6.81 7.24 -3.51
C LYS A 77 7.58 5.97 -3.81
N CYS A 78 7.56 5.55 -5.07
CA CYS A 78 8.37 4.43 -5.52
C CYS A 78 9.70 4.93 -6.06
N PHE A 79 10.76 4.18 -5.77
CA PHE A 79 12.05 4.26 -6.42
C PHE A 79 12.24 2.93 -7.13
N GLY A 80 12.27 2.93 -8.46
CA GLY A 80 12.10 1.74 -9.29
C GLY A 80 10.62 1.34 -9.52
N PRO A 81 10.35 0.43 -10.46
CA PRO A 81 9.00 -0.08 -10.72
C PRO A 81 8.44 -0.80 -9.49
N CYS A 82 7.20 -0.50 -9.12
CA CYS A 82 6.54 -1.10 -7.95
C CYS A 82 5.09 -1.47 -8.28
N ARG A 83 4.55 -2.47 -7.59
CA ARG A 83 3.16 -2.89 -7.72
C ARG A 83 2.47 -2.86 -6.36
N ILE A 84 1.43 -2.03 -6.27
CA ILE A 84 0.72 -1.71 -5.03
C ILE A 84 -0.75 -2.12 -5.18
N GLY A 85 -1.32 -2.78 -4.18
CA GLY A 85 -2.72 -3.15 -4.09
C GLY A 85 -3.41 -2.42 -2.95
N GLU A 86 -4.53 -1.75 -3.22
CA GLU A 86 -5.34 -1.14 -2.16
C GLU A 86 -6.44 -2.10 -1.69
N VAL A 87 -6.59 -2.23 -0.37
CA VAL A 87 -7.64 -3.04 0.26
C VAL A 87 -8.46 -2.17 1.20
N SER A 88 -9.78 -2.22 1.06
CA SER A 88 -10.75 -1.51 1.88
C SER A 88 -11.61 -2.47 2.68
N ALA A 89 -12.15 -2.03 3.82
CA ALA A 89 -13.15 -2.80 4.55
C ALA A 89 -14.54 -2.59 3.94
N ILE A 90 -15.21 -3.68 3.56
CA ILE A 90 -16.56 -3.66 3.01
C ILE A 90 -17.56 -4.23 4.01
N ASP A 91 -18.69 -3.57 4.18
CA ASP A 91 -19.77 -4.07 5.03
C ASP A 91 -20.45 -5.25 4.32
N THR A 92 -20.29 -6.45 4.87
CA THR A 92 -21.10 -7.59 4.48
C THR A 92 -22.36 -7.54 5.31
N GLY A 93 -23.38 -6.84 4.81
CA GLY A 93 -24.68 -6.73 5.48
C GLY A 93 -25.18 -8.09 5.96
N SER A 94 -25.73 -8.12 7.17
CA SER A 94 -26.32 -9.30 7.80
C SER A 94 -27.41 -9.89 6.90
N THR A 95 -27.14 -11.05 6.28
CA THR A 95 -28.18 -11.92 5.73
C THR A 95 -28.91 -12.64 6.85
#